data_AF-A0A1F8P2T9-F1
#
_entry.id   AF-A0A1F8P2T9-F1
#
_cell.length_a   1.000
_cell.length_b   1.000
_cell.length_c   1.000
_cell.angle_alpha   90.00
_cell.angle_beta   90.00
_cell.angle_gamma   90.00
#
_symmetry.space_group_name_H-M   'P 1'
#
loop_
_entity.id
_entity.type
_entity.pdbx_description
1 polymer ?
#
loop_
_entity_poly.entity_id
_entity_poly.type
_entity_poly.pdbx_seq_one_letter_code
_entity_poly.pdbx_strand_id
1 'polypeptide(L)'
;MKESTTKERHIAQLIRLIIWGQILGHLWQVAAVIYQDAPDYFKRTSLGSILLPILIVMAMHVFKLDLLFAKVDPGWLFIALGLVLFSSLTAIAFRNVRFYLDLPKSLITPAWRYGQITSIVVLIVYGKGLMLTGWFSIRILRTGENTL
;
A
#
# COMPACT_ATOMS: atom_id res chain seq x y z
N MET A 1 -25.46 14.12 -15.33
CA MET A 1 -24.39 13.67 -14.42
C MET A 1 -23.90 14.92 -13.68
N LYS A 2 -24.11 15.05 -12.36
CA LYS A 2 -23.55 16.18 -11.59
C LYS A 2 -22.02 16.12 -11.69
N GLU A 3 -21.38 17.24 -12.02
CA GLU A 3 -19.91 17.33 -12.01
C GLU A 3 -19.39 17.02 -10.62
N SER A 4 -18.36 16.17 -10.57
CA SER A 4 -17.70 15.80 -9.32
C SER A 4 -16.92 17.00 -8.79
N THR A 5 -17.15 17.31 -7.50
CA THR A 5 -16.50 18.43 -6.81
C THR A 5 -14.99 18.22 -6.70
N THR A 6 -14.20 19.30 -6.60
CA THR A 6 -12.74 19.23 -6.47
C THR A 6 -12.31 18.35 -5.28
N LYS A 7 -13.09 18.37 -4.18
CA LYS A 7 -12.89 17.53 -2.99
C LYS A 7 -13.04 16.04 -3.32
N GLU A 8 -14.11 15.64 -3.99
CA GLU A 8 -14.35 14.25 -4.41
C GLU A 8 -13.21 13.73 -5.31
N ARG A 9 -12.70 14.55 -6.23
CA ARG A 9 -11.57 14.16 -7.08
C ARG A 9 -10.32 13.85 -6.28
N HIS A 10 -10.00 14.69 -5.28
CA HIS A 10 -8.86 14.45 -4.39
C HIS A 10 -9.05 13.19 -3.53
N ILE A 11 -10.27 12.92 -3.03
CA ILE A 11 -10.58 11.69 -2.29
C ILE A 11 -10.45 10.45 -3.19
N ALA A 12 -10.96 10.50 -4.42
CA ALA A 12 -10.82 9.41 -5.38
C ALA A 12 -9.35 9.12 -5.70
N GLN A 13 -8.52 10.16 -5.86
CA GLN A 13 -7.07 10.02 -6.02
C GLN A 13 -6.40 9.37 -4.80
N LEU A 14 -6.80 9.76 -3.59
CA LEU A 14 -6.32 9.16 -2.35
C LEU A 14 -6.70 7.67 -2.25
N ILE A 15 -7.95 7.32 -2.57
CA ILE A 15 -8.43 5.93 -2.58
C ILE A 15 -7.62 5.09 -3.57
N ARG A 16 -7.38 5.61 -4.78
CA ARG A 16 -6.52 4.94 -5.77
C ARG A 16 -5.11 4.75 -5.23
N LEU A 17 -4.51 5.79 -4.63
CA LEU A 17 -3.17 5.70 -4.06
C LEU A 17 -3.09 4.60 -2.99
N ILE A 18 -4.06 4.55 -2.08
CA ILE A 18 -4.12 3.54 -1.03
C ILE A 18 -4.19 2.15 -1.65
N ILE A 19 -5.15 1.91 -2.54
CA ILE A 19 -5.39 0.58 -3.10
C ILE A 19 -4.20 0.13 -3.98
N TRP A 20 -3.69 0.99 -4.87
CA TRP A 20 -2.52 0.68 -5.68
C TRP A 20 -1.26 0.49 -4.86
N GLY A 21 -1.05 1.29 -3.81
CA GLY A 21 0.10 1.15 -2.92
C GLY A 21 0.07 -0.16 -2.14
N GLN A 22 -1.11 -0.60 -1.70
CA GLN A 22 -1.29 -1.91 -1.05
C GLN A 22 -0.98 -3.06 -2.02
N ILE A 23 -1.49 -2.98 -3.25
CA ILE A 23 -1.32 -4.05 -4.25
C ILE A 23 0.12 -4.14 -4.74
N LEU A 24 0.78 -3.02 -5.04
CA LEU A 24 2.20 -3.03 -5.41
C LEU A 24 3.06 -3.57 -4.27
N GLY A 25 2.78 -3.18 -3.03
CA GLY A 25 3.48 -3.72 -1.86
C GLY A 25 3.25 -5.23 -1.70
N HIS A 26 2.03 -5.70 -1.90
CA HIS A 26 1.71 -7.13 -1.85
C HIS A 26 2.37 -7.93 -2.97
N LEU A 27 2.27 -7.48 -4.23
CA LEU A 27 2.92 -8.13 -5.37
C LEU A 27 4.44 -8.18 -5.20
N TRP A 28 5.04 -7.13 -4.64
CA TRP A 28 6.46 -7.11 -4.32
C TRP A 28 6.82 -8.14 -3.24
N GLN A 29 6.04 -8.24 -2.17
CA GLN A 29 6.23 -9.27 -1.14
C GLN A 29 6.12 -10.68 -1.73
N VAL A 30 5.08 -10.93 -2.54
CA VAL A 30 4.86 -12.20 -3.23
C VAL A 30 6.05 -12.53 -4.13
N ALA A 31 6.52 -11.57 -4.94
CA ALA A 31 7.69 -11.74 -5.81
C ALA A 31 8.98 -12.06 -5.02
N ALA A 32 9.19 -11.38 -3.89
CA ALA A 32 10.35 -11.63 -3.04
C ALA A 32 10.31 -13.01 -2.39
N VAL A 33 9.13 -13.47 -1.94
CA VAL A 33 8.96 -14.80 -1.35
C VAL A 33 9.07 -15.90 -2.42
N ILE A 34 8.49 -15.70 -3.61
CA ILE A 34 8.67 -16.62 -4.75
C ILE A 34 10.15 -16.73 -5.12
N TYR A 35 10.89 -15.63 -5.17
CA TYR A 35 12.32 -15.68 -5.48
C TYR A 35 13.14 -16.47 -4.44
N GLN A 36 12.74 -16.41 -3.17
CA GLN A 36 13.45 -17.09 -2.07
C GLN A 36 13.06 -18.56 -1.92
N ASP A 37 11.81 -18.94 -2.22
CA ASP A 37 11.24 -20.23 -1.81
C ASP A 37 10.24 -20.82 -2.83
N ALA A 38 10.43 -20.52 -4.12
CA ALA A 38 9.48 -20.81 -5.21
C ALA A 38 8.73 -22.14 -5.11
N PRO A 39 9.37 -23.32 -4.99
CA PRO A 39 8.64 -24.58 -5.06
C PRO A 39 7.77 -24.84 -3.84
N ASP A 40 8.13 -24.36 -2.66
CA ASP A 40 7.36 -24.60 -1.44
C ASP A 40 6.32 -23.51 -1.17
N TYR A 41 6.55 -22.29 -1.66
CA TYR A 41 5.55 -21.22 -1.64
C TYR A 41 4.33 -21.57 -2.51
N PHE A 42 4.54 -21.97 -3.76
CA PHE A 42 3.43 -22.32 -4.66
C PHE A 42 2.64 -23.56 -4.22
N LYS A 43 3.23 -24.45 -3.40
CA LYS A 43 2.50 -25.57 -2.77
C LYS A 43 1.55 -25.12 -1.66
N ARG A 44 1.85 -23.99 -0.99
CA ARG A 44 1.11 -23.49 0.19
C ARG A 44 0.19 -22.32 -0.15
N THR A 45 0.42 -21.66 -1.28
CA THR A 45 -0.30 -20.46 -1.69
C THR A 45 -1.26 -20.78 -2.83
N SER A 46 -2.54 -20.47 -2.62
CA SER A 46 -3.55 -20.65 -3.66
C SER A 46 -3.37 -19.63 -4.79
N LEU A 47 -3.63 -20.04 -6.04
CA LEU A 47 -3.71 -19.12 -7.19
C LEU A 47 -4.70 -17.96 -6.92
N GLY A 48 -5.78 -18.23 -6.18
CA GLY A 48 -6.75 -17.22 -5.76
C GLY A 48 -6.12 -16.09 -4.94
N SER A 49 -5.22 -16.39 -3.99
CA SER A 49 -4.54 -15.35 -3.20
C SER A 49 -3.61 -14.46 -4.03
N ILE A 50 -3.07 -14.96 -5.14
CA ILE A 50 -2.21 -14.18 -6.05
C ILE A 50 -3.07 -13.32 -6.99
N LEU A 51 -4.19 -13.86 -7.47
CA LEU A 51 -5.07 -13.19 -8.43
C LEU A 51 -6.02 -12.18 -7.79
N LEU A 52 -6.43 -12.40 -6.53
CA LEU A 52 -7.38 -11.54 -5.82
C LEU A 52 -6.99 -10.04 -5.81
N PRO A 53 -5.72 -9.65 -5.52
CA PRO A 53 -5.29 -8.26 -5.63
C PRO A 53 -5.49 -7.66 -7.03
N ILE A 54 -5.20 -8.43 -8.09
CA ILE A 54 -5.37 -8.02 -9.49
C ILE A 54 -6.85 -7.84 -9.82
N LEU A 55 -7.69 -8.78 -9.38
CA LEU A 55 -9.14 -8.71 -9.57
C LEU A 55 -9.75 -7.50 -8.87
N ILE A 56 -9.28 -7.15 -7.67
CA ILE A 56 -9.70 -5.94 -6.94
C ILE A 56 -9.35 -4.68 -7.75
N VAL A 57 -8.16 -4.60 -8.37
CA VAL A 57 -7.79 -3.48 -9.25
C VAL A 57 -8.68 -3.40 -10.47
N MET A 58 -8.92 -4.54 -11.13
CA MET A 58 -9.78 -4.60 -12.30
C MET A 58 -11.18 -4.13 -11.97
N ALA A 59 -11.76 -4.63 -10.87
CA ALA A 59 -13.08 -4.19 -10.41
C ALA A 59 -13.08 -2.69 -10.10
N MET A 60 -12.07 -2.18 -9.38
CA MET A 60 -11.89 -0.76 -9.11
C MET A 60 -11.89 0.09 -10.39
N HIS A 61 -11.15 -0.32 -11.42
CA HIS A 61 -11.04 0.42 -12.68
C HIS A 61 -12.30 0.33 -13.52
N VAL A 62 -12.86 -0.87 -13.70
CA VAL A 62 -14.02 -1.13 -14.55
C VAL A 62 -15.25 -0.43 -13.99
N PHE A 63 -15.48 -0.52 -12.68
CA PHE A 63 -16.66 0.06 -12.03
C PHE A 63 -16.44 1.48 -11.50
N LYS A 64 -15.23 2.05 -11.65
CA LYS A 64 -14.86 3.38 -11.11
C LYS A 64 -15.21 3.52 -9.62
N LEU A 65 -14.95 2.47 -8.86
CA LEU A 65 -15.35 2.37 -7.44
C LEU A 65 -14.74 3.49 -6.60
N ASP A 66 -13.56 3.97 -6.97
CA ASP A 66 -12.90 5.13 -6.36
C ASP A 66 -13.76 6.40 -6.39
N LEU A 67 -14.46 6.67 -7.49
CA LEU A 67 -15.38 7.81 -7.60
C LEU A 67 -16.69 7.55 -6.85
N LEU A 68 -17.11 6.30 -6.77
CA LEU A 68 -18.32 5.90 -6.06
C LEU A 68 -18.13 6.05 -4.55
N PHE A 69 -16.99 5.56 -4.03
CA PHE A 69 -16.59 5.72 -2.64
C PHE A 69 -16.24 7.17 -2.28
N ALA A 70 -15.70 7.96 -3.20
CA ALA A 70 -15.44 9.38 -2.96
C ALA A 70 -16.73 10.20 -2.72
N LYS A 71 -17.89 9.70 -3.15
CA LYS A 71 -19.21 10.30 -2.87
C LYS A 71 -19.79 9.87 -1.54
N VAL A 72 -19.24 8.83 -0.92
CA VAL A 72 -19.66 8.36 0.40
C VAL A 72 -18.95 9.24 1.43
N ASP A 73 -19.68 10.17 2.01
CA ASP A 73 -19.23 10.87 3.21
C ASP A 73 -19.29 9.88 4.40
N PRO A 74 -18.31 9.85 5.31
CA PRO A 74 -17.28 10.86 5.50
C PRO A 74 -15.95 10.64 4.77
N GLY A 75 -15.48 11.66 4.04
CA GLY A 75 -14.16 11.66 3.40
C GLY A 75 -12.96 11.52 4.36
N TRP A 76 -13.12 11.91 5.64
CA TRP A 76 -12.07 11.74 6.67
C TRP A 76 -11.78 10.27 6.99
N LEU A 77 -12.74 9.37 6.75
CA LEU A 77 -12.57 7.93 6.97
C LEU A 77 -11.47 7.37 6.07
N PHE A 78 -11.43 7.79 4.80
CA PHE A 78 -10.41 7.35 3.84
C PHE A 78 -9.03 7.91 4.15
N ILE A 79 -8.97 9.13 4.69
CA ILE A 79 -7.73 9.73 5.22
C ILE A 79 -7.22 8.89 6.40
N ALA A 80 -8.06 8.64 7.40
CA ALA A 80 -7.71 7.85 8.56
C ALA A 80 -7.26 6.43 8.16
N LEU A 81 -8.01 5.77 7.27
CA LEU A 81 -7.69 4.45 6.77
C LEU A 81 -6.34 4.41 6.04
N GLY A 82 -6.10 5.37 5.14
CA GLY A 82 -4.83 5.46 4.42
C GLY A 82 -3.64 5.67 5.36
N LEU A 83 -3.77 6.59 6.31
CA LEU A 83 -2.71 6.87 7.29
C LEU A 83 -2.43 5.66 8.18
N VAL A 84 -3.47 5.00 8.70
CA VAL A 84 -3.32 3.80 9.52
C VAL A 84 -2.63 2.69 8.73
N LEU A 85 -3.13 2.35 7.54
CA LEU A 85 -2.58 1.26 6.72
C LEU A 85 -1.11 1.49 6.35
N PHE A 86 -0.76 2.67 5.82
CA PHE A 86 0.62 2.95 5.45
C PHE A 86 1.54 3.08 6.67
N SER A 87 1.07 3.63 7.79
CA SER A 87 1.87 3.73 9.01
C SER A 87 2.17 2.35 9.61
N SER A 88 1.16 1.47 9.70
CA SER A 88 1.32 0.10 10.19
C SER A 88 2.30 -0.71 9.34
N LEU A 89 2.19 -0.62 8.01
CA LEU A 89 3.10 -1.35 7.11
C LEU A 89 4.51 -0.78 7.13
N THR A 90 4.66 0.54 7.22
CA THR A 90 5.97 1.18 7.39
C THR A 90 6.63 0.74 8.70
N ALA A 91 5.87 0.67 9.80
CA ALA A 91 6.37 0.19 11.08
C ALA A 91 6.80 -1.29 11.05
N ILE A 92 6.02 -2.15 10.41
CA ILE A 92 6.38 -3.56 10.19
C ILE A 92 7.66 -3.67 9.35
N ALA A 93 7.73 -2.93 8.23
CA ALA A 93 8.90 -2.92 7.36
C ALA A 93 10.15 -2.44 8.10
N PHE A 94 10.02 -1.39 8.91
CA PHE A 94 11.10 -0.86 9.74
C PHE A 94 11.59 -1.90 10.76
N ARG A 95 10.67 -2.59 11.45
CA ARG A 95 11.02 -3.70 12.36
C ARG A 95 11.79 -4.80 11.64
N ASN A 96 11.37 -5.17 10.43
CA ASN A 96 12.06 -6.19 9.63
C ASN A 96 13.47 -5.72 9.25
N VAL A 97 13.64 -4.50 8.74
CA VAL A 97 14.95 -3.94 8.43
C VAL A 97 15.87 -3.99 9.64
N ARG A 98 15.38 -3.61 10.83
CA ARG A 98 16.16 -3.66 12.06
C ARG A 98 16.57 -5.07 12.45
N PHE A 99 15.64 -6.03 12.38
CA PHE A 99 15.96 -7.44 12.60
C PHE A 99 17.07 -7.94 11.66
N TYR A 100 17.03 -7.55 10.38
CA TYR A 100 18.07 -7.92 9.41
C TYR A 100 19.43 -7.24 9.66
N LEU A 101 19.44 -6.01 10.18
CA LEU A 101 20.66 -5.25 10.49
C LEU A 101 21.32 -5.66 11.80
N ASP A 102 20.55 -6.06 12.80
CA ASP A 102 21.05 -6.41 14.13
C ASP A 102 21.64 -7.84 14.20
N LEU A 103 21.64 -8.59 13.10
CA LEU A 103 22.14 -9.97 13.08
C LEU A 103 23.68 -10.05 13.07
N PRO A 104 24.30 -10.99 13.82
CA PRO A 104 25.75 -11.17 13.81
C PRO A 104 26.29 -11.53 12.42
N LYS A 105 27.44 -10.96 12.05
CA LYS A 105 28.08 -11.19 10.73
C LYS A 105 28.38 -12.66 10.45
N SER A 106 28.58 -13.48 11.49
CA SER A 106 28.81 -14.92 11.40
C SER A 106 27.60 -15.72 10.90
N LEU A 107 26.39 -15.17 10.96
CA LEU A 107 25.15 -15.82 10.55
C LEU A 107 24.61 -15.26 9.22
N ILE A 108 25.35 -14.36 8.55
CA ILE A 108 24.92 -13.73 7.30
C ILE A 108 25.06 -14.71 6.15
N THR A 109 23.92 -15.19 5.65
CA THR A 109 23.83 -15.99 4.41
C THR A 109 23.44 -15.10 3.22
N PRO A 110 23.58 -15.58 1.96
CA PRO A 110 23.06 -14.88 0.79
C PRO A 110 21.55 -14.60 0.87
N ALA A 111 20.77 -15.56 1.38
CA ALA A 111 19.34 -15.40 1.62
C ALA A 111 19.04 -14.26 2.61
N TRP A 112 19.89 -14.12 3.64
CA TRP A 112 19.80 -13.03 4.61
C TRP A 112 20.00 -11.66 3.99
N ARG A 113 21.05 -11.49 3.20
CA ARG A 113 21.33 -10.24 2.47
C ARG A 113 20.17 -9.87 1.54
N TYR A 114 19.54 -10.87 0.92
CA TYR A 114 18.37 -10.65 0.10
C TYR A 114 17.17 -10.17 0.92
N GLY A 115 16.84 -10.84 2.03
CA GLY A 115 15.76 -10.43 2.94
C GLY A 115 15.97 -9.02 3.50
N GLN A 116 17.22 -8.64 3.78
CA GLN A 116 17.61 -7.30 4.18
C GLN A 116 17.30 -6.26 3.08
N ILE A 117 17.77 -6.50 1.85
CA ILE A 117 17.53 -5.58 0.71
C ILE A 117 16.03 -5.46 0.44
N THR A 118 15.31 -6.57 0.38
CA THR A 118 13.86 -6.58 0.20
C THR A 118 13.16 -5.74 1.28
N SER A 119 13.54 -5.92 2.55
CA SER A 119 12.94 -5.18 3.67
C SER A 119 13.21 -3.67 3.57
N ILE A 120 14.42 -3.28 3.15
CA ILE A 120 14.78 -1.86 2.92
C ILE A 120 13.94 -1.27 1.79
N VAL A 121 13.82 -1.97 0.67
CA VAL A 121 13.01 -1.51 -0.47
C VAL A 121 11.54 -1.37 -0.06
N VAL A 122 11.00 -2.36 0.65
CA VAL A 122 9.63 -2.32 1.19
C VAL A 122 9.42 -1.11 2.11
N LEU A 123 10.39 -0.84 3.00
CA LEU A 123 10.35 0.33 3.88
C LEU A 123 10.33 1.64 3.07
N ILE A 124 11.15 1.76 2.02
CA ILE A 124 11.17 2.95 1.15
C ILE A 124 9.83 3.12 0.44
N VAL A 125 9.25 2.04 -0.10
CA VAL A 125 7.97 2.07 -0.81
C VAL A 125 6.84 2.52 0.11
N TYR A 126 6.69 1.90 1.28
CA TYR A 126 5.63 2.28 2.22
C TYR A 126 5.87 3.64 2.87
N GLY A 127 7.12 4.02 3.13
CA GLY A 127 7.47 5.35 3.60
C GLY A 127 7.07 6.44 2.60
N LYS A 128 7.34 6.24 1.30
CA LYS A 128 6.86 7.14 0.24
C LYS A 128 5.33 7.16 0.14
N GLY A 129 4.69 5.99 0.24
CA GLY A 129 3.23 5.88 0.28
C GLY A 129 2.61 6.67 1.44
N LEU A 130 3.22 6.61 2.62
CA LEU A 130 2.80 7.39 3.78
C LEU A 130 2.95 8.90 3.55
N MET A 131 4.08 9.35 3.00
CA MET A 131 4.30 10.76 2.67
C MET A 131 3.26 11.29 1.66
N LEU A 132 3.00 10.53 0.59
CA LEU A 132 1.99 10.89 -0.40
C LEU A 132 0.58 10.93 0.20
N THR A 133 0.25 9.93 1.04
CA THR A 133 -1.02 9.88 1.76
C THR A 133 -1.20 11.10 2.66
N GLY A 134 -0.17 11.48 3.42
CA GLY A 134 -0.17 12.69 4.25
C GLY A 134 -0.38 13.96 3.42
N TRP A 135 0.33 14.09 2.30
CA TRP A 135 0.20 15.23 1.40
C TRP A 135 -1.21 15.36 0.79
N PHE A 136 -1.79 14.27 0.30
CA PHE A 136 -3.18 14.26 -0.21
C PHE A 136 -4.19 14.57 0.89
N SER A 137 -3.98 14.06 2.10
CA SER A 137 -4.84 14.33 3.25
C SER A 137 -4.88 15.81 3.59
N ILE A 138 -3.73 16.48 3.64
CA ILE A 138 -3.64 17.94 3.85
C ILE A 138 -4.40 18.70 2.75
N ARG A 139 -4.24 18.29 1.49
CA ARG A 139 -4.96 18.91 0.37
C ARG A 139 -6.47 18.75 0.47
N ILE A 140 -6.96 17.57 0.86
CA ILE A 140 -8.39 17.31 1.03
C ILE A 140 -8.97 18.17 2.15
N LEU A 141 -8.29 18.25 3.30
CA LEU A 141 -8.71 19.06 4.45
C LEU A 141 -8.77 20.56 4.08
N ARG A 142 -7.73 21.09 3.45
CA ARG A 142 -7.68 22.50 3.01
C ARG A 142 -8.75 22.85 1.97
N THR A 143 -9.09 21.90 1.09
CA THR A 143 -10.17 22.11 0.10
C THR A 143 -11.54 22.12 0.76
N GLY A 144 -11.73 21.38 1.85
CA GLY A 144 -12.98 21.34 2.62
C GLY A 144 -13.25 22.63 3.41
N GLU A 145 -12.21 23.25 3.96
CA GLU A 145 -12.32 24.54 4.69
C GLU A 145 -12.72 25.71 3.78
N ASN A 146 -12.29 25.71 2.52
CA ASN A 146 -12.59 26.78 1.56
C ASN A 146 -13.99 26.68 0.91
N THR A 147 -14.80 25.69 1.30
CA THR A 147 -16.15 25.45 0.76
C THR A 147 -17.27 25.68 1.79
N LEU A 148 -16.91 26.18 2.98
CA LEU A 148 -17.84 26.69 3.99
C LEU A 148 -17.88 28.23 3.91
#